data_AF-A0A5Q4E299-F1
#
_entry.id   AF-A0A5Q4E299-F1
#
_cell.length_a   1.000
_cell.length_b   1.000
_cell.length_c   1.000
_cell.angle_alpha   90.00
_cell.angle_beta   90.00
_cell.angle_gamma   90.00
#
_symmetry.space_group_name_H-M   'P 1'
#
loop_
_entity.id
_entity.type
_entity.pdbx_description
1 polymer ?
#
loop_
_entity_poly.entity_id
_entity_poly.type
_entity_poly.pdbx_seq_one_letter_code
_entity_poly.pdbx_strand_id
1 'polypeptide(L)'
;MSLLLLGMIIFWQSNVSSSFRVEDRDFSIDRELDVIRIEMESLSGEDKIVLHKDDQGRWRLDGSLYANDLAVRELLGVLERLAVRQPVSIANRNRVEEMLLQEGVLVDVFIMAHRVNFGNFRHFPYERRYQSVIIGPDTPDGESTYMRKTSSDVAFKVLRPGYETGISEVFRPEQRMWRDPVIFDVEYESIYSVSVAVYENKGESFVLKPLTGTDYKFFSAENNGEKLHFQADTARVLRFLSSFRDIHYERLPDAEGEKIRKELMFEQPFMEISVKTKDGMQTSIRAFARKTPEDDFRGKEGISQDPNRFYVQVNEGEYALAQYYVFNRILRPLSFFKNKPAEPPSD
;
A
#
# COMPACT_ATOMS: atom_id res chain seq x y z
N MET A 1 -58.83 5.57 41.07
CA MET A 1 -57.37 5.36 41.27
C MET A 1 -56.79 4.31 40.32
N SER A 2 -57.53 3.27 39.95
CA SER A 2 -57.05 2.17 39.07
C SER A 2 -56.89 2.53 37.58
N LEU A 3 -57.66 3.49 37.05
CA LEU A 3 -57.55 3.93 35.65
C LEU A 3 -56.30 4.77 35.35
N LEU A 4 -55.81 5.53 36.34
CA LEU A 4 -54.57 6.32 36.21
C LEU A 4 -53.32 5.42 36.25
N LEU A 5 -53.36 4.35 37.04
CA LEU A 5 -52.29 3.35 37.10
C LEU A 5 -52.22 2.52 35.81
N LEU A 6 -53.37 2.13 35.24
CA LEU A 6 -53.41 1.45 33.94
C LEU A 6 -52.89 2.36 32.82
N GLY A 7 -53.26 3.64 32.84
CA GLY A 7 -52.77 4.64 31.90
C GLY A 7 -51.26 4.87 32.00
N MET A 8 -50.69 4.90 33.21
CA MET A 8 -49.24 4.99 33.42
C MET A 8 -48.50 3.74 32.95
N ILE A 9 -49.03 2.53 33.16
CA ILE A 9 -48.42 1.28 32.70
C ILE A 9 -48.45 1.20 31.17
N ILE A 10 -49.56 1.61 30.53
CA ILE A 10 -49.66 1.65 29.06
C ILE A 10 -48.73 2.73 28.48
N PHE A 11 -48.61 3.89 29.13
CA PHE A 11 -47.67 4.95 28.71
C PHE A 11 -46.20 4.54 28.87
N TRP A 12 -45.86 3.77 29.93
CA TRP A 12 -44.52 3.20 30.11
C TRP A 12 -44.22 2.08 29.11
N GLN A 13 -45.21 1.26 28.75
CA GLN A 13 -45.06 0.23 27.72
C GLN A 13 -45.08 0.78 26.29
N SER A 14 -45.72 1.92 26.02
CA SER A 14 -45.70 2.58 24.71
C SER A 14 -44.42 3.37 24.43
N ASN A 15 -43.54 3.52 25.42
CA ASN A 15 -42.19 4.09 25.26
C ASN A 15 -41.13 3.06 24.85
N VAL A 16 -41.52 1.84 24.45
CA VAL A 16 -40.66 0.99 23.62
C VAL A 16 -40.73 1.51 22.18
N SER A 17 -40.30 2.76 21.98
CA SER A 17 -40.04 3.30 20.66
C SER A 17 -38.76 2.65 20.15
N SER A 18 -38.89 1.70 19.23
CA SER A 18 -37.79 1.19 18.38
C SER A 18 -37.32 2.24 17.36
N SER A 19 -37.25 3.50 17.77
CA SER A 19 -36.64 4.57 16.99
C SER A 19 -35.14 4.53 17.25
N PHE A 20 -34.39 3.95 16.31
CA PHE A 20 -32.93 3.96 16.28
C PHE A 20 -32.37 5.33 16.65
N ARG A 21 -31.36 5.40 17.52
CA ARG A 21 -30.71 6.68 17.83
C ARG A 21 -30.02 7.20 16.57
N VAL A 22 -30.08 8.51 16.35
CA VAL A 22 -29.41 9.16 15.21
C VAL A 22 -27.91 8.87 15.23
N GLU A 23 -27.33 8.84 16.42
CA GLU A 23 -25.92 8.51 16.68
C GLU A 23 -25.52 7.11 16.21
N ASP A 24 -26.44 6.14 16.18
CA ASP A 24 -26.16 4.77 15.73
C ASP A 24 -25.96 4.70 14.21
N ARG A 25 -26.42 5.73 13.47
CA ARG A 25 -26.42 5.79 12.01
C ARG A 25 -25.31 6.66 11.43
N ASP A 26 -24.59 7.40 12.26
CA ASP A 26 -23.54 8.31 11.80
C ASP A 26 -22.19 7.60 11.71
N PHE A 27 -21.90 6.96 10.58
CA PHE A 27 -20.63 6.27 10.38
C PHE A 27 -19.50 7.18 9.88
N SER A 28 -19.84 8.35 9.33
CA SER A 28 -18.87 9.27 8.77
C SER A 28 -18.02 9.95 9.84
N ILE A 29 -16.75 10.21 9.53
CA ILE A 29 -15.89 11.08 10.33
C ILE A 29 -15.85 12.48 9.70
N ASP A 30 -15.78 13.52 10.53
CA ASP A 30 -15.63 14.89 10.04
C ASP A 30 -14.20 15.11 9.49
N ARG A 31 -14.10 15.77 8.33
CA ARG A 31 -12.84 16.11 7.65
C ARG A 31 -11.94 17.03 8.48
N GLU A 32 -12.52 17.80 9.39
CA GLU A 32 -11.76 18.70 10.28
C GLU A 32 -11.10 17.96 11.44
N LEU A 33 -11.38 16.67 11.62
CA LEU A 33 -10.75 15.87 12.66
C LEU A 33 -9.30 15.56 12.31
N ASP A 34 -8.40 15.88 13.22
CA ASP A 34 -7.01 15.43 13.14
C ASP A 34 -6.92 13.95 13.53
N VAL A 35 -7.19 13.07 12.57
CA VAL A 35 -6.98 11.62 12.73
C VAL A 35 -5.49 11.35 12.84
N ILE A 36 -5.07 10.74 13.95
CA ILE A 36 -3.66 10.47 14.24
C ILE A 36 -3.33 8.99 14.28
N ARG A 37 -4.34 8.14 14.46
CA ARG A 37 -4.14 6.69 14.53
C ARG A 37 -5.40 5.93 14.12
N ILE A 38 -5.22 4.84 13.38
CA ILE A 38 -6.28 3.91 13.00
C ILE A 38 -5.78 2.50 13.30
N GLU A 39 -6.56 1.72 14.03
CA GLU A 39 -6.30 0.30 14.25
C GLU A 39 -7.33 -0.51 13.49
N MET A 40 -6.88 -1.56 12.82
CA MET A 40 -7.74 -2.51 12.11
C MET A 40 -7.36 -3.92 12.55
N GLU A 41 -8.33 -4.66 13.06
CA GLU A 41 -8.14 -6.01 13.61
C GLU A 41 -9.21 -6.94 13.08
N SER A 42 -8.79 -8.06 12.48
CA SER A 42 -9.71 -9.12 12.08
C SER A 42 -10.33 -9.75 13.32
N LEU A 43 -11.65 -9.91 13.36
CA LEU A 43 -12.34 -10.54 14.49
C LEU A 43 -12.21 -12.06 14.52
N SER A 44 -11.85 -12.67 13.40
CA SER A 44 -11.71 -14.13 13.26
C SER A 44 -10.30 -14.60 12.92
N GLY A 45 -9.43 -13.69 12.48
CA GLY A 45 -8.04 -13.96 12.12
C GLY A 45 -7.05 -13.36 13.11
N GLU A 46 -5.76 -13.54 12.79
CA GLU A 46 -4.66 -12.95 13.56
C GLU A 46 -4.21 -11.59 12.98
N ASP A 47 -4.74 -11.22 11.82
CA ASP A 47 -4.37 -10.00 11.10
C ASP A 47 -4.80 -8.75 11.88
N LYS A 48 -3.81 -7.97 12.28
CA LYS A 48 -3.98 -6.68 12.96
C LYS A 48 -2.93 -5.71 12.46
N ILE A 49 -3.35 -4.49 12.14
CA ILE A 49 -2.43 -3.41 11.77
C ILE A 49 -2.76 -2.11 12.50
N VAL A 50 -1.72 -1.31 12.71
CA VAL A 50 -1.80 0.02 13.31
C VAL A 50 -1.18 1.04 12.39
N LEU A 51 -2.00 1.95 11.88
CA LEU A 51 -1.58 3.15 11.17
C LEU A 51 -1.47 4.29 12.19
N HIS A 52 -0.32 4.94 12.31
CA HIS A 52 -0.16 6.12 13.18
C HIS A 52 0.67 7.21 12.51
N LYS A 53 0.38 8.47 12.79
CA LYS A 53 1.23 9.59 12.37
C LYS A 53 2.43 9.69 13.30
N ASP A 54 3.63 9.82 12.73
CA ASP A 54 4.84 10.17 13.47
C ASP A 54 4.88 11.68 13.79
N ASP A 55 5.92 12.11 14.53
CA ASP A 55 6.13 13.52 14.90
C ASP A 55 6.33 14.45 13.69
N GLN A 56 6.63 13.89 12.52
CA GLN A 56 6.77 14.62 11.25
C GLN A 56 5.47 14.60 10.43
N GLY A 57 4.41 13.98 10.95
CA GLY A 57 3.11 13.87 10.29
C GLY A 57 3.02 12.78 9.22
N ARG A 58 4.02 11.89 9.12
CA ARG A 58 4.02 10.78 8.15
C ARG A 58 3.34 9.55 8.74
N TRP A 59 2.64 8.79 7.91
CA TRP A 59 2.01 7.56 8.35
C TRP A 59 3.00 6.41 8.49
N ARG A 60 2.89 5.71 9.59
CA ARG A 60 3.70 4.58 9.98
C ARG A 60 2.81 3.38 10.21
N LEU A 61 3.26 2.23 9.76
CA LEU A 61 2.60 0.94 9.88
C LEU A 61 3.32 0.12 10.95
N ASP A 62 2.58 -0.34 11.96
CA ASP A 62 3.06 -1.22 13.03
C ASP A 62 4.35 -0.74 13.71
N GLY A 63 4.47 0.58 13.94
CA GLY A 63 5.61 1.22 14.59
C GLY A 63 6.87 1.37 13.72
N SER A 64 7.15 0.40 12.86
CA SER A 64 8.47 0.23 12.23
C SER A 64 8.50 0.56 10.73
N LEU A 65 7.41 0.30 10.01
CA LEU A 65 7.32 0.49 8.57
C LEU A 65 6.71 1.85 8.23
N TYR A 66 7.02 2.37 7.04
CA TYR A 66 6.23 3.46 6.46
C TYR A 66 4.94 2.89 5.89
N ALA A 67 3.86 3.64 6.06
CA ALA A 67 2.59 3.30 5.45
C ALA A 67 2.50 3.92 4.04
N ASN A 68 1.73 3.28 3.17
CA ASN A 68 1.39 3.80 1.86
C ASN A 68 0.42 4.98 2.01
N ASP A 69 0.94 6.20 1.88
CA ASP A 69 0.15 7.43 2.00
C ASP A 69 -1.06 7.49 1.06
N LEU A 70 -0.99 6.86 -0.12
CA LEU A 70 -2.15 6.79 -1.03
C LEU A 70 -3.25 5.93 -0.44
N ALA A 71 -2.91 4.74 0.06
CA ALA A 71 -3.87 3.83 0.71
C ALA A 71 -4.50 4.47 1.96
N VAL A 72 -3.70 5.15 2.79
CA VAL A 72 -4.23 5.84 3.97
C VAL A 72 -5.14 7.00 3.59
N ARG A 73 -4.80 7.78 2.56
CA ARG A 73 -5.69 8.86 2.07
C ARG A 73 -6.99 8.31 1.50
N GLU A 74 -6.96 7.17 0.82
CA GLU A 74 -8.18 6.51 0.34
C GLU A 74 -9.07 6.08 1.51
N LEU A 75 -8.50 5.41 2.51
CA LEU A 75 -9.19 5.02 3.74
C LEU A 75 -9.87 6.20 4.43
N LEU A 76 -9.13 7.28 4.67
CA LEU A 76 -9.67 8.51 5.27
C LEU A 76 -10.79 9.08 4.40
N GLY A 77 -10.57 9.18 3.09
CA GLY A 77 -11.55 9.68 2.15
C GLY A 77 -12.82 8.82 2.04
N VAL A 78 -12.77 7.53 2.40
CA VAL A 78 -13.92 6.63 2.55
C VAL A 78 -14.61 6.91 3.88
N LEU A 79 -13.87 6.90 4.99
CA LEU A 79 -14.40 7.18 6.34
C LEU A 79 -15.14 8.52 6.41
N GLU A 80 -14.66 9.55 5.72
CA GLU A 80 -15.29 10.87 5.67
C GLU A 80 -16.65 10.92 4.97
N ARG A 81 -16.98 9.89 4.17
CA ARG A 81 -18.13 9.90 3.26
C ARG A 81 -19.02 8.67 3.41
N LEU A 82 -18.92 7.96 4.53
CA LEU A 82 -19.83 6.86 4.81
C LEU A 82 -21.26 7.37 4.98
N ALA A 83 -22.21 6.70 4.34
CA ALA A 83 -23.63 7.00 4.44
C ALA A 83 -24.45 5.71 4.64
N VAL A 84 -25.38 5.74 5.60
CA VAL A 84 -26.32 4.63 5.81
C VAL A 84 -27.32 4.58 4.68
N ARG A 85 -27.37 3.44 3.98
CA ARG A 85 -28.42 3.14 3.00
C ARG A 85 -29.71 2.72 3.71
N GLN A 86 -29.60 1.73 4.62
CA GLN A 86 -30.73 1.23 5.41
C GLN A 86 -30.25 0.37 6.59
N PRO A 87 -31.03 0.25 7.69
CA PRO A 87 -30.75 -0.74 8.73
C PRO A 87 -30.91 -2.16 8.20
N VAL A 88 -30.21 -3.11 8.82
CA VAL A 88 -30.44 -4.53 8.58
C VAL A 88 -31.84 -4.92 9.06
N SER A 89 -32.60 -5.59 8.20
CA SER A 89 -33.95 -6.07 8.51
C SER A 89 -33.95 -7.02 9.71
N ILE A 90 -35.00 -6.97 10.54
CA ILE A 90 -35.14 -7.84 11.72
C ILE A 90 -34.94 -9.33 11.36
N ALA A 91 -35.49 -9.78 10.23
CA ALA A 91 -35.38 -11.16 9.76
C ALA A 91 -33.93 -11.62 9.50
N ASN A 92 -33.01 -10.70 9.21
CA ASN A 92 -31.61 -11.00 8.88
C ASN A 92 -30.64 -10.62 10.01
N ARG A 93 -31.12 -10.09 11.14
CA ARG A 93 -30.27 -9.51 12.18
C ARG A 93 -29.25 -10.52 12.73
N ASN A 94 -29.71 -11.69 13.15
CA ASN A 94 -28.83 -12.71 13.75
C ASN A 94 -27.79 -13.20 12.74
N ARG A 95 -28.21 -13.44 11.50
CA ARG A 95 -27.30 -13.85 10.42
C ARG A 95 -26.20 -12.81 10.16
N VAL A 96 -26.57 -11.53 10.06
CA VAL A 96 -25.58 -10.46 9.82
C VAL A 96 -24.67 -10.30 11.02
N GLU A 97 -25.18 -10.45 12.24
CA GLU A 97 -24.36 -10.38 13.45
C GLU A 97 -23.33 -11.52 13.50
N GLU A 98 -23.73 -12.76 13.23
CA GLU A 98 -22.81 -13.90 13.13
C GLU A 98 -21.74 -13.66 12.06
N MET A 99 -22.12 -13.12 10.90
CA MET A 99 -21.20 -12.79 9.82
C MET A 99 -20.23 -11.66 10.20
N LEU A 100 -20.67 -10.63 10.93
CA LEU A 100 -19.79 -9.58 11.44
C LEU A 100 -18.77 -10.15 12.45
N LEU A 101 -19.14 -11.13 13.27
CA LEU A 101 -18.21 -11.77 14.20
C LEU A 101 -17.22 -12.72 13.50
N GLN A 102 -17.63 -13.35 12.40
CA GLN A 102 -16.82 -14.33 11.66
C GLN A 102 -15.92 -13.72 10.59
N GLU A 103 -16.30 -12.58 10.01
CA GLU A 103 -15.62 -11.99 8.85
C GLU A 103 -15.33 -10.50 9.05
N GLY A 104 -15.76 -9.92 10.17
CA GLY A 104 -15.65 -8.50 10.39
C GLY A 104 -14.25 -8.06 10.79
N VAL A 105 -13.96 -6.81 10.44
CA VAL A 105 -12.78 -6.07 10.89
C VAL A 105 -13.24 -5.02 11.89
N LEU A 106 -12.68 -5.06 13.10
CA LEU A 106 -12.81 -3.98 14.07
C LEU A 106 -11.89 -2.83 13.66
N VAL A 107 -12.49 -1.66 13.44
CA VAL A 107 -11.79 -0.42 13.09
C VAL A 107 -11.98 0.61 14.17
N ASP A 108 -10.89 0.95 14.84
CA ASP A 108 -10.84 2.01 15.84
C ASP A 108 -10.11 3.24 15.27
N VAL A 109 -10.79 4.39 15.29
CA VAL A 109 -10.25 5.67 14.81
C VAL A 109 -9.93 6.56 16.02
N PHE A 110 -8.70 7.05 16.08
CA PHE A 110 -8.20 7.93 17.13
C PHE A 110 -7.83 9.30 16.56
N ILE A 111 -8.19 10.34 17.31
CA ILE A 111 -7.95 11.73 16.93
C ILE A 111 -7.09 12.43 17.97
N MET A 112 -6.45 13.52 17.55
CA MET A 112 -5.88 14.50 18.46
C MET A 112 -6.99 15.38 19.03
N ALA A 113 -7.26 15.24 20.33
CA ALA A 113 -8.19 16.08 21.06
C ALA A 113 -7.43 17.04 21.99
N HIS A 114 -8.09 18.13 22.41
CA HIS A 114 -7.53 19.09 23.35
C HIS A 114 -8.41 19.19 24.58
N ARG A 115 -7.83 19.10 25.78
CA ARG A 115 -8.61 19.23 27.03
C ARG A 115 -9.18 20.63 27.20
N VAL A 116 -8.49 21.63 26.65
CA VAL A 116 -8.93 23.01 26.60
C VAL A 116 -9.10 23.38 25.13
N ASN A 117 -10.35 23.60 24.73
CA ASN A 117 -10.74 24.01 23.39
C ASN A 117 -11.77 25.14 23.47
N PHE A 118 -11.32 26.40 23.39
CA PHE A 118 -12.19 27.57 23.44
C PHE A 118 -11.70 28.65 22.46
N GLY A 119 -12.54 29.02 21.48
CA GLY A 119 -12.14 29.91 20.39
C GLY A 119 -10.94 29.36 19.62
N ASN A 120 -9.87 30.15 19.50
CA ASN A 120 -8.61 29.71 18.89
C ASN A 120 -7.63 29.04 19.87
N PHE A 121 -8.05 28.82 21.13
CA PHE A 121 -7.20 28.29 22.19
C PHE A 121 -7.34 26.77 22.27
N ARG A 122 -6.31 26.04 21.82
CA ARG A 122 -6.24 24.58 21.83
C ARG A 122 -5.00 24.11 22.59
N HIS A 123 -5.17 23.64 23.82
CA HIS A 123 -4.07 23.23 24.71
C HIS A 123 -4.28 21.85 25.34
N PHE A 124 -3.19 21.26 25.81
CA PHE A 124 -3.13 19.92 26.40
C PHE A 124 -3.64 18.85 25.43
N PRO A 125 -2.91 18.63 24.32
CA PRO A 125 -3.25 17.58 23.37
C PRO A 125 -3.26 16.21 24.05
N TYR A 126 -4.25 15.39 23.70
CA TYR A 126 -4.31 13.99 24.11
C TYR A 126 -5.00 13.17 23.02
N GLU A 127 -4.57 11.94 22.87
CA GLU A 127 -5.22 11.00 21.99
C GLU A 127 -6.58 10.57 22.56
N ARG A 128 -7.61 10.59 21.72
CA ARG A 128 -8.95 10.12 22.07
C ARG A 128 -9.45 9.18 20.98
N ARG A 129 -9.93 7.99 21.38
CA ARG A 129 -10.72 7.13 20.49
C ARG A 129 -12.02 7.85 20.13
N TYR A 130 -12.16 8.18 18.85
CA TYR A 130 -13.31 8.90 18.31
C TYR A 130 -14.45 7.93 17.99
N GLN A 131 -14.12 6.82 17.33
CA GLN A 131 -15.11 5.89 16.80
C GLN A 131 -14.55 4.46 16.75
N SER A 132 -15.45 3.50 16.90
CA SER A 132 -15.17 2.07 16.93
C SER A 132 -16.28 1.34 16.17
N VAL A 133 -15.94 0.73 15.04
CA VAL A 133 -16.90 0.12 14.09
C VAL A 133 -16.42 -1.26 13.68
N ILE A 134 -17.34 -2.22 13.65
CA ILE A 134 -17.12 -3.50 13.01
C ILE A 134 -17.60 -3.39 11.57
N ILE A 135 -16.72 -3.71 10.63
CA ILE A 135 -16.94 -3.64 9.19
C ILE A 135 -16.93 -5.07 8.65
N GLY A 136 -18.07 -5.51 8.15
CA GLY A 136 -18.24 -6.85 7.59
C GLY A 136 -17.98 -6.92 6.08
N PRO A 137 -18.38 -8.03 5.45
CA PRO A 137 -18.31 -8.16 4.01
C PRO A 137 -19.34 -7.26 3.31
N ASP A 138 -19.15 -7.12 2.01
CA ASP A 138 -20.12 -6.48 1.13
C ASP A 138 -21.46 -7.23 1.10
N THR A 139 -22.53 -6.49 0.85
CA THR A 139 -23.88 -7.03 0.75
C THR A 139 -24.00 -7.95 -0.47
N PRO A 140 -24.94 -8.92 -0.50
CA PRO A 140 -25.08 -9.83 -1.64
C PRO A 140 -25.37 -9.17 -2.99
N ASP A 141 -25.91 -7.95 -2.98
CA ASP A 141 -26.10 -7.13 -4.18
C ASP A 141 -24.82 -6.37 -4.62
N GLY A 142 -23.76 -6.41 -3.80
CA GLY A 142 -22.47 -5.78 -4.06
C GLY A 142 -22.43 -4.27 -3.89
N GLU A 143 -23.54 -3.61 -3.54
CA GLU A 143 -23.68 -2.15 -3.57
C GLU A 143 -23.39 -1.46 -2.22
N SER A 144 -23.17 -2.22 -1.15
CA SER A 144 -23.00 -1.70 0.21
C SER A 144 -22.17 -2.66 1.05
N THR A 145 -21.77 -2.22 2.23
CA THR A 145 -21.02 -3.02 3.21
C THR A 145 -21.80 -3.07 4.52
N TYR A 146 -21.82 -4.23 5.17
CA TYR A 146 -22.42 -4.32 6.50
C TYR A 146 -21.51 -3.65 7.53
N MET A 147 -22.05 -2.74 8.33
CA MET A 147 -21.30 -2.09 9.40
C MET A 147 -22.13 -1.98 10.68
N ARG A 148 -21.45 -2.07 11.82
CA ARG A 148 -22.07 -1.87 13.13
C ARG A 148 -21.11 -1.13 14.06
N LYS A 149 -21.59 -0.05 14.69
CA LYS A 149 -20.83 0.58 15.78
C LYS A 149 -20.74 -0.37 16.96
N THR A 150 -19.61 -0.43 17.64
CA THR A 150 -19.47 -1.29 18.83
C THR A 150 -20.39 -0.87 19.99
N SER A 151 -20.86 0.39 19.99
CA SER A 151 -21.85 0.92 20.92
C SER A 151 -23.31 0.63 20.55
N SER A 152 -23.57 0.01 19.39
CA SER A 152 -24.92 -0.24 18.88
C SER A 152 -25.17 -1.74 18.65
N ASP A 153 -26.39 -2.18 18.92
CA ASP A 153 -26.89 -3.54 18.65
C ASP A 153 -27.45 -3.69 17.23
N VAL A 154 -27.32 -2.65 16.40
CA VAL A 154 -27.96 -2.58 15.08
C VAL A 154 -26.89 -2.44 14.01
N ALA A 155 -26.82 -3.43 13.14
CA ALA A 155 -26.05 -3.34 11.91
C ALA A 155 -26.81 -2.58 10.82
N PHE A 156 -26.06 -1.93 9.95
CA PHE A 156 -26.55 -1.15 8.82
C PHE A 156 -25.88 -1.61 7.53
N LYS A 157 -26.56 -1.41 6.41
CA LYS A 157 -25.94 -1.39 5.09
C LYS A 157 -25.42 0.03 4.85
N VAL A 158 -24.12 0.17 4.71
CA VAL A 158 -23.42 1.44 4.55
C VAL A 158 -22.77 1.49 3.18
N LEU A 159 -22.81 2.64 2.53
CA LEU A 159 -22.17 2.89 1.25
C LEU A 159 -21.31 4.14 1.33
N ARG A 160 -20.48 4.33 0.31
CA ARG A 160 -19.84 5.62 0.03
C ARG A 160 -20.52 6.23 -1.20
N PRO A 161 -21.17 7.40 -1.09
CA PRO A 161 -21.79 8.04 -2.25
C PRO A 161 -20.81 8.20 -3.41
N GLY A 162 -21.25 7.83 -4.61
CA GLY A 162 -20.44 7.82 -5.83
C GLY A 162 -19.58 6.59 -6.03
N TYR A 163 -19.64 5.58 -5.16
CA TYR A 163 -19.12 4.24 -5.44
C TYR A 163 -20.27 3.33 -5.89
N GLU A 164 -20.01 2.48 -6.88
CA GLU A 164 -20.96 1.48 -7.39
C GLU A 164 -20.86 0.15 -6.64
N THR A 165 -19.77 -0.05 -5.90
CA THR A 165 -19.50 -1.26 -5.13
C THR A 165 -19.43 -0.96 -3.64
N GLY A 166 -19.53 -2.01 -2.84
CA GLY A 166 -19.14 -2.00 -1.44
C GLY A 166 -17.65 -1.63 -1.25
N ILE A 167 -17.30 -1.44 0.01
CA ILE A 167 -16.06 -0.81 0.46
C ILE A 167 -15.29 -1.69 1.46
N SER A 168 -15.68 -2.95 1.67
CA SER A 168 -15.03 -3.84 2.66
C SER A 168 -13.52 -3.98 2.42
N GLU A 169 -13.10 -4.01 1.15
CA GLU A 169 -11.70 -4.15 0.75
C GLU A 169 -10.79 -3.05 1.30
N VAL A 170 -11.30 -1.82 1.45
CA VAL A 170 -10.52 -0.69 1.98
C VAL A 170 -10.13 -0.88 3.44
N PHE A 171 -10.80 -1.80 4.15
CA PHE A 171 -10.60 -2.01 5.58
C PHE A 171 -9.86 -3.31 5.92
N ARG A 172 -9.34 -4.06 4.94
CA ARG A 172 -8.67 -5.33 5.28
C ARG A 172 -7.40 -5.06 6.10
N PRO A 173 -7.20 -5.75 7.24
CA PRO A 173 -6.07 -5.54 8.13
C PRO A 173 -4.80 -6.26 7.66
N GLU A 174 -4.54 -6.27 6.35
CA GLU A 174 -3.41 -7.00 5.78
C GLU A 174 -2.21 -6.06 5.59
N GLN A 175 -1.13 -6.28 6.34
CA GLN A 175 0.06 -5.39 6.34
C GLN A 175 0.57 -5.05 4.92
N ARG A 176 0.53 -6.03 4.00
CA ARG A 176 0.97 -5.87 2.61
C ARG A 176 0.24 -4.77 1.82
N MET A 177 -1.02 -4.48 2.17
CA MET A 177 -1.80 -3.43 1.49
C MET A 177 -1.44 -2.04 2.00
N TRP A 178 -0.96 -1.97 3.25
CA TRP A 178 -0.68 -0.72 3.93
C TRP A 178 0.79 -0.33 3.87
N ARG A 179 1.69 -1.25 3.52
CA ARG A 179 3.14 -0.98 3.47
C ARG A 179 3.51 -0.09 2.29
N ASP A 180 4.33 0.91 2.56
CA ASP A 180 4.92 1.79 1.54
C ASP A 180 5.67 0.96 0.47
N PRO A 181 5.33 1.11 -0.84
CA PRO A 181 5.93 0.31 -1.89
C PRO A 181 7.31 0.79 -2.36
N VAL A 182 7.84 1.89 -1.82
CA VAL A 182 9.14 2.44 -2.21
C VAL A 182 10.28 1.46 -1.91
N ILE A 183 11.07 1.18 -2.94
CA ILE A 183 12.33 0.41 -2.88
C ILE A 183 13.52 1.37 -2.89
N PHE A 184 13.54 2.31 -3.84
CA PHE A 184 14.56 3.35 -3.91
C PHE A 184 13.88 4.72 -3.94
N ASP A 185 14.29 5.60 -3.04
CA ASP A 185 14.03 7.03 -3.14
C ASP A 185 15.31 7.80 -2.80
N VAL A 186 16.26 7.77 -3.75
CA VAL A 186 17.63 8.23 -3.54
C VAL A 186 17.94 9.38 -4.49
N GLU A 187 18.27 10.54 -3.93
CA GLU A 187 18.77 11.68 -4.71
C GLU A 187 20.17 11.36 -5.26
N TYR A 188 20.43 11.71 -6.53
CA TYR A 188 21.65 11.26 -7.21
C TYR A 188 22.93 11.75 -6.51
N GLU A 189 22.88 12.94 -5.91
CA GLU A 189 23.97 13.55 -5.15
C GLU A 189 24.32 12.75 -3.90
N SER A 190 23.38 11.97 -3.37
CA SER A 190 23.60 11.11 -2.21
C SER A 190 24.17 9.73 -2.59
N ILE A 191 24.17 9.36 -3.88
CA ILE A 191 24.68 8.07 -4.35
C ILE A 191 26.21 8.05 -4.25
N TYR A 192 26.72 7.06 -3.51
CA TYR A 192 28.14 6.72 -3.46
C TYR A 192 28.52 5.71 -4.56
N SER A 193 27.70 4.69 -4.79
CA SER A 193 27.96 3.75 -5.88
C SER A 193 26.71 3.02 -6.34
N VAL A 194 26.67 2.64 -7.62
CA VAL A 194 25.69 1.70 -8.16
C VAL A 194 26.42 0.50 -8.75
N SER A 195 26.08 -0.70 -8.33
CA SER A 195 26.56 -1.95 -8.90
C SER A 195 25.43 -2.59 -9.70
N VAL A 196 25.71 -3.01 -10.93
CA VAL A 196 24.77 -3.72 -11.80
C VAL A 196 25.43 -5.01 -12.27
N ALA A 197 24.81 -6.14 -11.95
CA ALA A 197 25.18 -7.44 -12.46
C ALA A 197 24.13 -7.92 -13.47
N VAL A 198 24.57 -8.29 -14.66
CA VAL A 198 23.74 -8.84 -15.74
C VAL A 198 24.11 -10.31 -15.91
N TYR A 199 23.21 -11.21 -15.53
CA TYR A 199 23.55 -12.63 -15.39
C TYR A 199 23.75 -13.34 -16.73
N GLU A 200 22.91 -13.03 -17.73
CA GLU A 200 23.00 -13.64 -19.06
C GLU A 200 24.22 -13.17 -19.85
N ASN A 201 24.68 -11.94 -19.61
CA ASN A 201 25.85 -11.37 -20.25
C ASN A 201 26.69 -10.58 -19.25
N LYS A 202 27.62 -11.28 -18.60
CA LYS A 202 28.42 -10.67 -17.53
C LYS A 202 29.28 -9.49 -18.00
N GLY A 203 29.64 -9.42 -19.28
CA GLY A 203 30.33 -8.27 -19.88
C GLY A 203 29.51 -6.98 -19.93
N GLU A 204 28.19 -7.06 -19.68
CA GLU A 204 27.31 -5.91 -19.51
C GLU A 204 27.18 -5.45 -18.04
N SER A 205 27.84 -6.15 -17.11
CA SER A 205 27.88 -5.80 -15.69
C SER A 205 28.89 -4.68 -15.43
N PHE A 206 28.60 -3.81 -14.47
CA PHE A 206 29.47 -2.69 -14.12
C PHE A 206 29.25 -2.19 -12.71
N VAL A 207 30.23 -1.45 -12.22
CA VAL A 207 30.12 -0.64 -11.01
C VAL A 207 30.38 0.82 -11.36
N LEU A 208 29.45 1.70 -11.00
CA LEU A 208 29.53 3.14 -11.23
C LEU A 208 29.88 3.84 -9.91
N LYS A 209 31.00 4.56 -9.87
CA LYS A 209 31.49 5.29 -8.68
C LYS A 209 31.97 6.70 -9.04
N PRO A 210 31.81 7.69 -8.16
CA PRO A 210 32.40 9.00 -8.33
C PRO A 210 33.92 8.92 -8.15
N LEU A 211 34.68 9.54 -9.05
CA LEU A 211 36.14 9.67 -8.91
C LEU A 211 36.49 10.99 -8.21
N THR A 212 35.89 12.10 -8.65
CA THR A 212 35.97 13.44 -8.04
C THR A 212 34.70 14.22 -8.37
N GLY A 213 34.11 14.90 -7.38
CA GLY A 213 32.89 15.70 -7.58
C GLY A 213 31.74 14.88 -8.21
N THR A 214 31.29 15.31 -9.40
CA THR A 214 30.21 14.67 -10.18
C THR A 214 30.72 13.80 -11.35
N ASP A 215 32.03 13.54 -11.45
CA ASP A 215 32.60 12.69 -12.49
C ASP A 215 32.50 11.21 -12.10
N TYR A 216 31.50 10.51 -12.64
CA TYR A 216 31.30 9.08 -12.44
C TYR A 216 32.09 8.25 -13.46
N LYS A 217 32.76 7.20 -12.97
CA LYS A 217 33.49 6.24 -13.79
C LYS A 217 32.95 4.84 -13.60
N PHE A 218 33.12 4.05 -14.65
CA PHE A 218 32.72 2.65 -14.71
C PHE A 218 33.90 1.76 -14.36
N PHE A 219 33.62 0.71 -13.61
CA PHE A 219 34.56 -0.31 -13.20
C PHE A 219 33.96 -1.69 -13.52
N SER A 220 34.83 -2.64 -13.86
CA SER A 220 34.42 -4.02 -14.16
C SER A 220 33.89 -4.70 -12.89
N ALA A 221 32.76 -5.40 -13.01
CA ALA A 221 32.26 -6.27 -11.95
C ALA A 221 33.01 -7.61 -11.88
N GLU A 222 33.71 -8.01 -12.95
CA GLU A 222 34.38 -9.33 -13.04
C GLU A 222 35.91 -9.26 -12.85
N ASN A 223 36.55 -8.15 -13.25
CA ASN A 223 38.01 -8.03 -13.29
C ASN A 223 38.55 -7.24 -12.10
N ASN A 224 38.32 -7.70 -10.87
CA ASN A 224 38.83 -7.06 -9.64
C ASN A 224 38.53 -5.55 -9.50
N GLY A 225 37.48 -5.04 -10.16
CA GLY A 225 37.16 -3.61 -10.14
C GLY A 225 38.07 -2.75 -11.00
N GLU A 226 38.71 -3.28 -12.04
CA GLU A 226 39.48 -2.47 -12.99
C GLU A 226 38.61 -1.40 -13.66
N LYS A 227 39.19 -0.21 -13.86
CA LYS A 227 38.50 0.91 -14.51
C LYS A 227 38.25 0.57 -15.98
N LEU A 228 37.01 0.75 -16.42
CA LEU A 228 36.63 0.56 -17.82
C LEU A 228 36.95 1.82 -18.62
N HIS A 229 37.65 1.65 -19.74
CA HIS A 229 38.09 2.75 -20.60
C HIS A 229 37.19 2.87 -21.84
N PHE A 230 36.21 3.77 -21.78
CA PHE A 230 35.37 4.15 -22.92
C PHE A 230 34.81 5.57 -22.74
N GLN A 231 34.33 6.18 -23.83
CA GLN A 231 33.63 7.46 -23.76
C GLN A 231 32.15 7.22 -23.43
N ALA A 232 31.75 7.63 -22.23
CA ALA A 232 30.37 7.53 -21.78
C ALA A 232 29.53 8.74 -22.23
N ASP A 233 28.26 8.50 -22.54
CA ASP A 233 27.23 9.53 -22.68
C ASP A 233 26.89 10.07 -21.28
N THR A 234 27.45 11.23 -20.92
CA THR A 234 27.27 11.83 -19.59
C THR A 234 25.81 12.15 -19.27
N ALA A 235 24.98 12.45 -20.28
CA ALA A 235 23.56 12.69 -20.09
C ALA A 235 22.82 11.39 -19.75
N ARG A 236 23.18 10.25 -20.34
CA ARG A 236 22.65 8.94 -19.95
C ARG A 236 23.04 8.54 -18.54
N VAL A 237 24.29 8.82 -18.14
CA VAL A 237 24.77 8.55 -16.78
C VAL A 237 23.96 9.35 -15.76
N LEU A 238 23.79 10.65 -15.97
CA LEU A 238 23.02 11.50 -15.04
C LEU A 238 21.55 11.08 -14.97
N ARG A 239 20.91 10.76 -16.11
CA ARG A 239 19.53 10.25 -16.13
C ARG A 239 19.40 8.93 -15.36
N PHE A 240 20.34 8.01 -15.54
CA PHE A 240 20.35 6.74 -14.82
C PHE A 240 20.47 6.94 -13.31
N LEU A 241 21.42 7.76 -12.85
CA LEU A 241 21.58 8.05 -11.43
C LEU A 241 20.34 8.75 -10.82
N SER A 242 19.73 9.67 -11.57
CA SER A 242 18.50 10.35 -11.14
C SER A 242 17.26 9.43 -11.15
N SER A 243 17.33 8.28 -11.81
CA SER A 243 16.21 7.34 -11.93
C SER A 243 15.95 6.51 -10.67
N PHE A 244 16.86 6.57 -9.67
CA PHE A 244 16.68 5.92 -8.37
C PHE A 244 15.77 6.69 -7.40
N ARG A 245 15.16 7.79 -7.86
CA ARG A 245 14.09 8.49 -7.16
C ARG A 245 12.73 7.83 -7.44
N ASP A 246 11.93 7.64 -6.39
CA ASP A 246 10.56 7.11 -6.48
C ASP A 246 10.45 5.80 -7.29
N ILE A 247 11.28 4.80 -6.98
CA ILE A 247 11.14 3.44 -7.53
C ILE A 247 10.34 2.63 -6.53
N HIS A 248 9.16 2.19 -6.93
CA HIS A 248 8.25 1.40 -6.11
C HIS A 248 7.89 0.08 -6.80
N TYR A 249 7.60 -0.97 -6.02
CA TYR A 249 6.97 -2.18 -6.55
C TYR A 249 5.48 -1.94 -6.86
N GLU A 250 4.87 -2.80 -7.68
CA GLU A 250 3.43 -2.75 -7.95
C GLU A 250 2.62 -3.26 -6.76
N ARG A 251 2.96 -4.46 -6.27
CA ARG A 251 2.30 -5.06 -5.10
C ARG A 251 3.14 -6.15 -4.47
N LEU A 252 2.89 -6.38 -3.19
CA LEU A 252 3.32 -7.60 -2.50
C LEU A 252 2.29 -8.71 -2.76
N PRO A 253 2.75 -9.96 -2.98
CA PRO A 253 1.87 -11.11 -3.12
C PRO A 253 1.20 -11.45 -1.79
N ASP A 254 -0.05 -11.89 -1.89
CA ASP A 254 -0.77 -12.59 -0.83
C ASP A 254 -0.46 -14.10 -0.87
N ALA A 255 -1.15 -14.89 -0.06
CA ALA A 255 -0.93 -16.34 -0.02
C ALA A 255 -1.14 -17.01 -1.40
N GLU A 256 -2.14 -16.57 -2.17
CA GLU A 256 -2.38 -17.10 -3.51
C GLU A 256 -1.37 -16.54 -4.53
N GLY A 257 -1.08 -15.24 -4.46
CA GLY A 257 -0.06 -14.59 -5.26
C GLY A 257 1.33 -15.21 -5.09
N GLU A 258 1.64 -15.76 -3.91
CA GLU A 258 2.88 -16.48 -3.65
C GLU A 258 2.94 -17.84 -4.36
N LYS A 259 1.80 -18.54 -4.50
CA LYS A 259 1.74 -19.77 -5.31
C LYS A 259 1.95 -19.43 -6.78
N ILE A 260 1.24 -18.42 -7.28
CA ILE A 260 1.36 -17.92 -8.66
C ILE A 260 2.80 -17.47 -8.95
N ARG A 261 3.45 -16.79 -8.00
CA ARG A 261 4.85 -16.39 -8.14
C ARG A 261 5.76 -17.60 -8.36
N LYS A 262 5.63 -18.64 -7.53
CA LYS A 262 6.48 -19.84 -7.64
C LYS A 262 6.31 -20.56 -8.99
N GLU A 263 5.12 -20.46 -9.59
CA GLU A 263 4.82 -21.07 -10.89
C GLU A 263 5.35 -20.24 -12.07
N LEU A 264 5.14 -18.92 -12.02
CA LEU A 264 5.41 -18.01 -13.14
C LEU A 264 6.80 -17.38 -13.10
N MET A 265 7.48 -17.33 -11.95
CA MET A 265 8.80 -16.74 -11.83
C MET A 265 9.87 -17.66 -12.41
N PHE A 266 10.82 -17.09 -13.15
CA PHE A 266 12.03 -17.81 -13.54
C PHE A 266 12.99 -17.93 -12.35
N GLU A 267 13.67 -19.06 -12.21
CA GLU A 267 14.54 -19.32 -11.05
C GLU A 267 15.77 -18.40 -10.99
N GLN A 268 16.37 -18.13 -12.15
CA GLN A 268 17.58 -17.30 -12.23
C GLN A 268 17.19 -15.83 -12.42
N PRO A 269 17.80 -14.91 -11.63
CA PRO A 269 17.64 -13.50 -11.88
C PRO A 269 18.30 -13.12 -13.21
N PHE A 270 17.73 -12.17 -13.95
CA PHE A 270 18.35 -11.63 -15.15
C PHE A 270 19.26 -10.44 -14.82
N MET A 271 18.98 -9.71 -13.74
CA MET A 271 19.76 -8.56 -13.31
C MET A 271 19.72 -8.38 -11.79
N GLU A 272 20.84 -7.94 -11.21
CA GLU A 272 20.92 -7.47 -9.83
C GLU A 272 21.43 -6.02 -9.83
N ILE A 273 20.82 -5.16 -9.02
CA ILE A 273 21.22 -3.77 -8.85
C ILE A 273 21.39 -3.50 -7.36
N SER A 274 22.53 -2.92 -6.98
CA SER A 274 22.82 -2.49 -5.61
C SER A 274 23.21 -1.01 -5.60
N VAL A 275 22.50 -0.21 -4.81
CA VAL A 275 22.76 1.21 -4.61
C VAL A 275 23.30 1.40 -3.22
N LYS A 276 24.45 2.05 -3.12
CA LYS A 276 25.04 2.49 -1.85
C LYS A 276 25.05 4.01 -1.80
N THR A 277 24.53 4.58 -0.72
CA THR A 277 24.53 6.02 -0.45
C THR A 277 25.77 6.44 0.34
N LYS A 278 26.03 7.76 0.36
CA LYS A 278 27.19 8.35 1.03
C LYS A 278 27.15 8.23 2.56
N ASP A 279 25.97 8.11 3.14
CA ASP A 279 25.77 7.81 4.57
C ASP A 279 25.97 6.32 4.91
N GLY A 280 26.20 5.48 3.91
CA GLY A 280 26.51 4.06 4.07
C GLY A 280 25.30 3.13 3.96
N MET A 281 24.08 3.64 3.79
CA MET A 281 22.93 2.77 3.50
C MET A 281 23.13 2.04 2.17
N GLN A 282 22.67 0.79 2.13
CA GLN A 282 22.74 -0.04 0.93
C GLN A 282 21.39 -0.72 0.72
N THR A 283 20.90 -0.65 -0.51
CA THR A 283 19.68 -1.33 -0.94
C THR A 283 19.98 -2.09 -2.23
N SER A 284 19.59 -3.36 -2.29
CA SER A 284 19.75 -4.20 -3.46
C SER A 284 18.43 -4.79 -3.94
N ILE A 285 18.35 -5.00 -5.25
CA ILE A 285 17.28 -5.75 -5.89
C ILE A 285 17.83 -6.85 -6.79
N ARG A 286 17.18 -8.01 -6.77
CA ARG A 286 17.33 -9.05 -7.80
C ARG A 286 16.05 -9.14 -8.62
N ALA A 287 16.18 -9.03 -9.93
CA ALA A 287 15.06 -9.03 -10.87
C ALA A 287 14.97 -10.37 -11.60
N PHE A 288 13.79 -10.97 -11.58
CA PHE A 288 13.48 -12.28 -12.12
C PHE A 288 12.40 -12.15 -13.19
N ALA A 289 12.63 -12.75 -14.35
CA ALA A 289 11.63 -12.75 -15.40
C ALA A 289 10.35 -13.46 -14.92
N ARG A 290 9.23 -13.15 -15.56
CA ARG A 290 7.92 -13.76 -15.31
C ARG A 290 7.41 -14.36 -16.62
N LYS A 291 6.83 -15.56 -16.56
CA LYS A 291 6.12 -16.19 -17.67
C LYS A 291 4.79 -15.46 -17.89
N THR A 292 4.38 -15.29 -19.15
CA THR A 292 3.04 -14.78 -19.47
C THR A 292 1.99 -15.75 -18.92
N PRO A 293 0.98 -15.28 -18.16
CA PRO A 293 -0.11 -16.12 -17.67
C PRO A 293 -0.88 -16.82 -18.79
N GLU A 294 -1.46 -17.99 -18.51
CA GLU A 294 -2.13 -18.77 -19.55
C GLU A 294 -3.31 -18.05 -20.22
N ASP A 295 -4.07 -17.31 -19.42
CA ASP A 295 -5.23 -16.53 -19.88
C ASP A 295 -4.86 -15.38 -20.83
N ASP A 296 -3.58 -14.98 -20.86
CA ASP A 296 -3.05 -13.92 -21.71
C ASP A 296 -2.42 -14.43 -23.03
N PHE A 297 -2.39 -15.75 -23.27
CA PHE A 297 -1.84 -16.30 -24.51
C PHE A 297 -2.72 -15.95 -25.71
N ARG A 298 -2.28 -14.96 -26.50
CA ARG A 298 -2.78 -14.71 -27.86
C ARG A 298 -2.29 -15.77 -28.87
N GLY A 299 -2.58 -17.04 -28.60
CA GLY A 299 -2.52 -18.11 -29.60
C GLY A 299 -1.13 -18.55 -30.09
N LYS A 300 -0.07 -18.41 -29.27
CA LYS A 300 1.21 -19.07 -29.54
C LYS A 300 1.61 -19.93 -28.35
N GLU A 301 1.62 -21.23 -28.54
CA GLU A 301 2.22 -22.18 -27.59
C GLU A 301 3.71 -21.86 -27.43
N GLY A 302 4.17 -21.87 -26.18
CA GLY A 302 5.56 -21.56 -25.81
C GLY A 302 5.62 -20.31 -24.94
N ILE A 303 6.21 -20.47 -23.75
CA ILE A 303 6.39 -19.42 -22.74
C ILE A 303 6.98 -18.17 -23.39
N SER A 304 6.15 -17.15 -23.61
CA SER A 304 6.62 -15.81 -23.86
C SER A 304 6.80 -15.12 -22.51
N GLN A 305 7.94 -14.46 -22.32
CA GLN A 305 8.18 -13.64 -21.14
C GLN A 305 7.14 -12.52 -21.08
N ASP A 306 6.58 -12.29 -19.90
CA ASP A 306 5.64 -11.19 -19.67
C ASP A 306 6.35 -9.86 -20.00
N PRO A 307 5.86 -9.08 -20.97
CA PRO A 307 6.52 -7.85 -21.41
C PRO A 307 6.28 -6.68 -20.45
N ASN A 308 5.32 -6.80 -19.52
CA ASN A 308 4.86 -5.72 -18.66
C ASN A 308 5.36 -5.88 -17.22
N ARG A 309 5.40 -7.11 -16.72
CA ARG A 309 5.67 -7.41 -15.31
C ARG A 309 6.79 -8.41 -15.13
N PHE A 310 7.44 -8.32 -13.99
CA PHE A 310 8.49 -9.22 -13.53
C PHE A 310 8.47 -9.30 -12.00
N TYR A 311 9.25 -10.20 -11.40
CA TYR A 311 9.37 -10.27 -9.95
C TYR A 311 10.67 -9.64 -9.49
N VAL A 312 10.63 -8.94 -8.36
CA VAL A 312 11.80 -8.34 -7.74
C VAL A 312 11.94 -8.84 -6.30
N GLN A 313 13.15 -9.17 -5.88
CA GLN A 313 13.48 -9.46 -4.49
C GLN A 313 14.32 -8.31 -3.93
N VAL A 314 13.91 -7.74 -2.80
CA VAL A 314 14.59 -6.58 -2.18
C VAL A 314 15.40 -7.02 -0.97
N ASN A 315 16.70 -6.66 -0.91
CA ASN A 315 17.61 -6.97 0.21
C ASN A 315 17.56 -8.45 0.68
N GLU A 316 17.44 -9.38 -0.27
CA GLU A 316 17.27 -10.82 0.00
C GLU A 316 16.01 -11.21 0.81
N GLY A 317 15.10 -10.26 1.03
CA GLY A 317 13.83 -10.45 1.72
C GLY A 317 12.73 -10.99 0.80
N GLU A 318 11.54 -10.42 0.97
CA GLU A 318 10.33 -10.82 0.24
C GLU A 318 10.38 -10.47 -1.25
N TYR A 319 9.61 -11.21 -2.03
CA TYR A 319 9.41 -10.93 -3.44
C TYR A 319 8.22 -9.99 -3.62
N ALA A 320 8.35 -9.05 -4.56
CA ALA A 320 7.27 -8.18 -4.99
C ALA A 320 7.05 -8.32 -6.50
N LEU A 321 5.83 -8.06 -6.95
CA LEU A 321 5.54 -7.88 -8.36
C LEU A 321 5.96 -6.47 -8.77
N ALA A 322 6.66 -6.35 -9.89
CA ALA A 322 7.17 -5.09 -10.41
C ALA A 322 6.79 -4.91 -11.88
N GLN A 323 6.76 -3.66 -12.33
CA GLN A 323 6.46 -3.30 -13.73
C GLN A 323 7.71 -2.82 -14.44
N TYR A 324 7.94 -3.30 -15.67
CA TYR A 324 9.01 -2.77 -16.52
C TYR A 324 8.85 -1.27 -16.77
N TYR A 325 7.61 -0.75 -16.83
CA TYR A 325 7.36 0.69 -16.96
C TYR A 325 8.07 1.53 -15.88
N VAL A 326 8.05 1.08 -14.62
CA VAL A 326 8.70 1.77 -13.49
C VAL A 326 10.21 1.52 -13.45
N PHE A 327 10.65 0.29 -13.77
CA PHE A 327 12.03 -0.15 -13.55
C PHE A 327 12.95 -0.02 -14.77
N ASN A 328 12.43 0.09 -15.99
CA ASN A 328 13.27 0.16 -17.21
C ASN A 328 14.27 1.31 -17.19
N ARG A 329 14.01 2.37 -16.41
CA ARG A 329 14.94 3.48 -16.20
C ARG A 329 16.21 3.08 -15.43
N ILE A 330 16.15 2.06 -14.57
CA ILE A 330 17.29 1.51 -13.80
C ILE A 330 17.77 0.14 -14.31
N LEU A 331 16.96 -0.61 -15.07
CA LEU A 331 17.39 -1.87 -15.69
C LEU A 331 18.25 -1.61 -16.93
N ARG A 332 19.46 -1.06 -16.74
CA ARG A 332 20.35 -0.61 -17.82
C ARG A 332 21.66 -1.39 -17.84
N PRO A 333 21.98 -2.07 -18.96
CA PRO A 333 23.28 -2.74 -19.12
C PRO A 333 24.39 -1.71 -19.47
N LEU A 334 25.66 -2.09 -19.35
CA LEU A 334 26.81 -1.21 -19.61
C LEU A 334 26.76 -0.52 -20.99
N SER A 335 26.36 -1.26 -22.03
CA SER A 335 26.23 -0.77 -23.41
C SER A 335 25.29 0.42 -23.56
N PHE A 336 24.31 0.60 -22.66
CA PHE A 336 23.44 1.76 -22.64
C PHE A 336 24.23 3.07 -22.52
N PHE A 337 25.37 3.07 -21.84
CA PHE A 337 26.15 4.29 -21.57
C PHE A 337 27.19 4.60 -22.65
N LYS A 338 27.44 3.68 -23.59
CA LYS A 338 28.42 3.90 -24.66
C LYS A 338 27.79 4.82 -25.72
N ASN A 339 28.56 5.80 -26.19
CA ASN A 339 28.18 6.56 -27.38
C ASN A 339 28.06 5.59 -28.56
N LYS A 340 27.00 5.70 -29.38
CA LYS A 340 27.00 5.01 -30.68
C LYS A 340 28.16 5.57 -31.51
N PRO A 341 28.87 4.75 -32.30
CA PRO A 341 29.76 5.29 -33.32
C PRO A 341 28.97 6.28 -34.19
N ALA A 342 29.58 7.40 -34.58
CA ALA A 342 28.99 8.23 -35.61
C ALA A 342 28.72 7.33 -36.83
N GLU A 343 27.48 7.31 -37.33
CA GLU A 343 27.23 6.69 -38.63
C GLU A 343 28.18 7.36 -39.63
N PRO A 344 28.94 6.58 -40.42
CA PRO A 344 29.74 7.18 -41.47
C PRO A 344 28.79 7.99 -42.37
N PRO A 345 29.23 9.15 -42.89
CA PRO A 345 28.41 9.91 -43.81
C PRO A 345 27.93 8.99 -44.92
N SER A 346 26.64 9.03 -45.21
CA SER A 346 26.08 8.36 -46.39
C SER A 346 26.75 8.97 -47.61
N ASP A 347 27.60 8.20 -48.28
CA ASP A 347 28.22 8.56 -49.57
C ASP A 347 27.17 8.82 -50.65
#